data_AF-A0A031LNY8-F1
#
_entry.id   AF-A0A031LNY8-F1
#
_cell.length_a   1.000
_cell.length_b   1.000
_cell.length_c   1.000
_cell.angle_alpha   90.00
_cell.angle_beta   90.00
_cell.angle_gamma   90.00
#
_symmetry.space_group_name_H-M   'P 1'
#
loop_
_entity.id
_entity.type
_entity.pdbx_description
1 polymer ?
#
loop_
_entity_poly.entity_id
_entity_poly.type
_entity_poly.pdbx_seq_one_letter_code
_entity_poly.pdbx_strand_id
1 'polypeptide(L)'
;MLTMSLESGLWTIYDLQLPLVEIDFSTYLLKEGYISQEDIENFNKAKALVRESYYLNRSNEDQIIEKLKEALSLLESIKPKKPFPPEMKIRFEELKRAIKEVLEKRDQGSS
;
A
#
# COMPACT_ATOMS: atom_id res chain seq x y z
N MET A 1 23.81 -3.05 4.22
CA MET A 1 22.38 -3.02 3.85
C MET A 1 22.06 -1.56 3.52
N LEU A 2 21.67 -1.23 2.29
CA LEU A 2 21.36 0.14 1.90
C LEU A 2 19.97 0.51 2.44
N THR A 3 19.91 1.51 3.31
CA THR A 3 18.69 1.99 3.97
C THR A 3 17.91 2.92 3.02
N MET A 4 16.67 2.57 2.66
CA MET A 4 15.79 3.51 1.92
C MET A 4 15.26 4.62 2.84
N SER A 5 15.34 5.88 2.40
CA SER A 5 14.75 7.05 3.07
C SER A 5 13.22 7.06 2.99
N LEU A 6 12.54 7.90 3.79
CA LEU A 6 11.08 8.12 3.70
C LEU A 6 10.66 8.49 2.27
N GLU A 7 11.41 9.39 1.63
CA GLU A 7 11.17 9.79 0.25
C GLU A 7 11.29 8.62 -0.73
N SER A 8 12.37 7.84 -0.62
CA SER A 8 12.57 6.66 -1.46
C SER A 8 11.48 5.61 -1.24
N GLY A 9 11.05 5.41 0.01
CA GLY A 9 9.97 4.50 0.34
C GLY A 9 8.62 4.94 -0.23
N LEU A 10 8.26 6.22 -0.07
CA LEU A 10 7.05 6.80 -0.64
C LEU A 10 7.04 6.68 -2.17
N TRP A 11 8.17 6.97 -2.82
CA TRP A 11 8.33 6.81 -4.26
C TRP A 11 8.12 5.36 -4.68
N THR A 12 8.75 4.39 -4.02
CA THR A 12 8.55 2.97 -4.33
C THR A 12 7.11 2.51 -4.14
N ILE A 13 6.43 2.97 -3.08
CA ILE A 13 5.02 2.60 -2.86
C ILE A 13 4.14 3.21 -3.97
N TYR A 14 4.27 4.53 -4.21
CA TYR A 14 3.37 5.27 -5.09
C TYR A 14 3.63 5.03 -6.58
N ASP A 15 4.88 5.09 -7.01
CA ASP A 15 5.25 5.05 -8.43
C ASP A 15 5.46 3.62 -8.96
N LEU A 16 5.77 2.64 -8.09
CA LEU A 16 6.04 1.26 -8.50
C LEU A 16 4.97 0.28 -8.03
N GLN A 17 4.74 0.14 -6.73
CA GLN A 17 3.94 -0.98 -6.20
C GLN A 17 2.43 -0.75 -6.39
N LEU A 18 1.95 0.45 -6.09
CA LEU A 18 0.52 0.78 -6.13
C LEU A 18 -0.10 0.62 -7.54
N PRO A 19 0.53 1.09 -8.64
CA PRO A 19 -0.04 0.95 -9.98
C PRO A 19 -0.14 -0.50 -10.42
N LEU A 20 0.82 -1.35 -10.04
CA LEU A 20 0.80 -2.76 -10.40
C LEU A 20 -0.40 -3.50 -9.77
N VAL A 21 -0.66 -3.22 -8.48
CA VAL A 21 -1.82 -3.79 -7.77
C VAL A 21 -3.13 -3.19 -8.29
N GLU A 22 -3.16 -1.89 -8.64
CA GLU A 22 -4.34 -1.24 -9.20
C GLU A 22 -4.80 -1.90 -10.51
N ILE A 23 -3.86 -2.26 -11.39
CA ILE A 23 -4.15 -2.99 -12.63
C ILE A 23 -4.79 -4.35 -12.32
N ASP A 24 -4.21 -5.12 -11.39
CA ASP A 24 -4.71 -6.44 -10.99
C ASP A 24 -6.14 -6.36 -10.44
N PHE A 25 -6.37 -5.43 -9.51
CA PHE A 25 -7.64 -5.27 -8.80
C PHE A 25 -8.76 -4.84 -9.74
N SER A 26 -8.52 -3.82 -10.57
CA SER A 26 -9.53 -3.22 -11.44
C SER A 26 -9.79 -4.04 -12.71
N THR A 27 -8.77 -4.73 -13.22
CA THR A 27 -8.87 -5.43 -14.53
C THR A 27 -9.29 -6.89 -14.38
N TYR A 28 -8.80 -7.57 -13.33
CA TYR A 28 -8.94 -9.03 -13.20
C TYR A 28 -9.67 -9.45 -11.93
N LEU A 29 -9.15 -9.10 -10.75
CA LEU A 29 -9.58 -9.70 -9.49
C LEU A 29 -11.05 -9.41 -9.17
N LEU A 30 -11.53 -8.18 -9.42
CA LEU A 30 -12.94 -7.84 -9.23
C LEU A 30 -13.83 -8.58 -10.25
N LYS A 31 -13.46 -8.54 -11.54
CA LYS A 31 -14.26 -9.14 -12.63
C LYS A 31 -14.39 -10.64 -12.50
N GLU A 32 -13.32 -11.30 -12.06
CA GLU A 32 -13.28 -12.76 -11.87
C GLU A 32 -13.73 -13.19 -10.47
N GLY A 33 -14.21 -12.26 -9.64
CA GLY A 33 -14.80 -12.53 -8.34
C GLY A 33 -13.82 -12.99 -7.26
N TYR A 34 -12.52 -12.68 -7.38
CA TYR A 34 -11.53 -12.90 -6.33
C TYR A 34 -11.75 -12.00 -5.13
N ILE A 35 -12.22 -10.77 -5.37
CA ILE A 35 -12.50 -9.76 -4.36
C ILE A 35 -13.94 -9.26 -4.49
N SER A 36 -14.49 -8.71 -3.42
CA SER A 36 -15.81 -8.07 -3.41
C SER A 36 -15.75 -6.60 -3.85
N GLN A 37 -16.93 -5.99 -4.01
CA GLN A 37 -17.04 -4.55 -4.23
C GLN A 37 -16.55 -3.73 -3.02
N GLU A 38 -16.75 -4.25 -1.80
CA GLU A 38 -16.24 -3.63 -0.58
C GLU A 38 -14.70 -3.65 -0.53
N ASP A 39 -14.09 -4.76 -0.95
CA ASP A 39 -12.63 -4.90 -1.01
C ASP A 39 -12.00 -3.90 -2.00
N ILE A 40 -12.61 -3.69 -3.17
CA ILE A 40 -12.11 -2.70 -4.14
C ILE A 40 -12.30 -1.26 -3.62
N GLU A 41 -13.36 -0.98 -2.85
CA GLU A 41 -13.55 0.31 -2.19
C GLU A 41 -12.47 0.56 -1.13
N ASN A 42 -12.14 -0.46 -0.32
CA ASN A 42 -11.06 -0.38 0.67
C ASN A 42 -9.70 -0.17 -0.02
N PHE A 43 -9.43 -0.88 -1.12
CA PHE A 43 -8.24 -0.65 -1.93
C PHE A 43 -8.18 0.78 -2.47
N ASN A 44 -9.30 1.32 -2.99
CA ASN A 44 -9.34 2.68 -3.51
C ASN A 44 -9.12 3.75 -2.43
N LYS A 45 -9.64 3.54 -1.21
CA LYS A 45 -9.35 4.41 -0.05
C LYS A 45 -7.87 4.35 0.33
N ALA A 46 -7.29 3.15 0.41
CA ALA A 46 -5.86 2.98 0.68
C ALA A 46 -4.99 3.68 -0.38
N LYS A 47 -5.36 3.53 -1.67
CA LYS A 47 -4.73 4.21 -2.79
C LYS A 47 -4.74 5.73 -2.60
N ALA A 48 -5.89 6.32 -2.27
CA ALA A 48 -6.01 7.76 -2.03
C ALA A 48 -5.08 8.24 -0.89
N LEU A 49 -5.05 7.53 0.24
CA LEU A 49 -4.17 7.84 1.37
C LEU A 49 -2.69 7.77 0.99
N VAL A 50 -2.28 6.77 0.20
CA VAL A 50 -0.91 6.68 -0.33
C VAL A 50 -0.60 7.86 -1.25
N ARG A 51 -1.52 8.23 -2.16
CA ARG A 51 -1.35 9.40 -3.04
C ARG A 51 -1.15 10.68 -2.24
N GLU A 52 -2.02 10.91 -1.25
CA GLU A 52 -1.93 12.08 -0.37
C GLU A 52 -0.61 12.10 0.39
N SER A 53 -0.19 10.96 0.94
CA SER A 53 1.10 10.81 1.64
C SER A 53 2.29 11.16 0.75
N TYR A 54 2.26 10.74 -0.52
CA TYR A 54 3.32 11.03 -1.49
C TYR A 54 3.47 12.53 -1.76
N TYR A 55 2.36 13.25 -1.90
CA TYR A 55 2.34 14.69 -2.22
C TYR A 55 2.44 15.61 -1.01
N LEU A 56 2.30 15.10 0.22
CA LEU A 56 2.50 15.90 1.43
C LEU A 56 3.94 16.42 1.54
N ASN A 57 4.07 17.64 2.05
CA ASN A 57 5.36 18.20 2.39
C ASN A 57 6.07 17.27 3.40
N ARG A 58 7.35 16.97 3.14
CA ARG A 58 8.18 16.09 3.97
C ARG A 58 8.33 16.57 5.41
N SER A 59 8.11 17.87 5.69
CA SER A 59 8.05 18.38 7.07
C SER A 59 6.87 17.82 7.89
N ASN A 60 5.87 17.22 7.25
CA ASN A 60 4.67 16.64 7.89
C ASN A 60 4.79 15.12 8.04
N GLU A 61 5.94 14.62 8.50
CA GLU A 61 6.22 13.18 8.59
C GLU A 61 5.17 12.42 9.39
N ASP A 62 4.75 12.92 10.55
CA ASP A 62 3.73 12.27 11.37
C ASP A 62 2.41 12.07 10.60
N GLN A 63 1.98 13.07 9.83
CA GLN A 63 0.77 12.98 9.02
C GLN A 63 0.91 11.95 7.88
N ILE A 64 2.09 11.90 7.26
CA ILE A 64 2.43 10.89 6.24
C ILE A 64 2.33 9.49 6.86
N ILE A 65 2.93 9.30 8.03
CA ILE A 65 2.97 8.01 8.73
C ILE A 65 1.56 7.57 9.14
N GLU A 66 0.73 8.45 9.69
CA GLU A 66 -0.65 8.11 10.06
C GLU A 66 -1.49 7.69 8.86
N LYS A 67 -1.36 8.40 7.73
CA LYS A 67 -2.03 8.01 6.47
C LYS A 67 -1.54 6.66 5.94
N LEU A 68 -0.24 6.37 6.03
CA LEU A 68 0.31 5.08 5.62
C LEU A 68 -0.13 3.93 6.53
N LYS A 69 -0.29 4.15 7.85
CA LYS A 69 -0.87 3.17 8.78
C LYS A 69 -2.32 2.87 8.42
N GLU A 70 -3.12 3.89 8.17
CA GLU A 70 -4.51 3.74 7.76
C GLU A 70 -4.62 3.00 6.42
N ALA A 71 -3.78 3.36 5.44
CA ALA A 71 -3.71 2.67 4.16
C ALA A 71 -3.35 1.18 4.34
N LEU A 72 -2.36 0.86 5.18
CA LEU A 72 -1.99 -0.52 5.46
C LEU A 72 -3.14 -1.30 6.11
N SER A 73 -3.83 -0.71 7.08
CA SER A 73 -4.98 -1.33 7.74
C SER A 73 -6.10 -1.67 6.74
N LEU A 74 -6.41 -0.75 5.82
CA LEU A 74 -7.36 -1.00 4.75
C LEU A 74 -6.92 -2.13 3.82
N LEU A 75 -5.64 -2.19 3.45
CA LEU A 75 -5.10 -3.28 2.63
C LEU A 75 -5.16 -4.63 3.36
N GLU A 76 -4.86 -4.67 4.65
CA GLU A 76 -4.94 -5.89 5.46
C GLU A 76 -6.39 -6.35 5.70
N SER A 77 -7.36 -5.45 5.60
CA SER A 77 -8.78 -5.78 5.71
C SER A 77 -9.35 -6.53 4.50
N ILE A 78 -8.66 -6.48 3.35
CA ILE A 78 -9.10 -7.13 2.11
C ILE A 78 -9.06 -8.64 2.28
N LYS A 79 -10.21 -9.30 2.08
CA LYS A 79 -10.38 -10.74 2.26
C LYS A 79 -10.76 -11.40 0.94
N PRO A 80 -9.79 -11.95 0.20
CA PRO A 80 -10.06 -12.62 -1.06
C PRO A 80 -11.02 -13.79 -0.86
N LYS A 81 -12.05 -13.89 -1.70
CA LYS A 81 -13.02 -14.99 -1.71
C LYS A 81 -12.40 -16.31 -2.17
N LYS A 82 -11.34 -16.22 -2.96
CA LYS A 82 -10.50 -17.33 -3.40
C LYS A 82 -9.03 -16.89 -3.40
N PRO A 83 -8.08 -17.83 -3.32
CA PRO A 83 -6.66 -17.49 -3.34
C PRO A 83 -6.32 -16.66 -4.57
N PHE A 84 -5.57 -15.58 -4.39
CA PHE A 84 -5.05 -14.81 -5.52
C PHE A 84 -4.15 -15.66 -6.41
N PRO A 85 -4.13 -15.40 -7.73
CA PRO A 85 -3.08 -15.91 -8.60
C PRO A 85 -1.69 -15.58 -8.02
N PRO A 86 -0.68 -16.46 -8.17
CA PRO A 86 0.61 -16.32 -7.51
C PRO A 86 1.26 -14.95 -7.70
N GLU A 87 1.28 -14.44 -8.94
CA GLU A 87 1.90 -13.16 -9.28
C GLU A 87 1.18 -11.98 -8.63
N MET A 88 -0.16 -11.99 -8.64
CA MET A 88 -0.98 -10.94 -8.03
C MET A 88 -0.85 -10.97 -6.50
N LYS A 89 -0.77 -12.17 -5.91
CA LYS A 89 -0.50 -12.33 -4.49
C LYS A 89 0.84 -11.71 -4.12
N ILE A 90 1.89 -12.02 -4.88
CA ILE A 90 3.23 -11.47 -4.65
C ILE A 90 3.17 -9.94 -4.70
N ARG A 91 2.60 -9.35 -5.76
CA ARG A 91 2.50 -7.89 -5.89
C ARG A 91 1.72 -7.23 -4.76
N PHE A 92 0.62 -7.85 -4.31
CA PHE A 92 -0.16 -7.34 -3.19
C PHE A 92 0.61 -7.39 -1.86
N GLU A 93 1.35 -8.48 -1.62
CA GLU A 93 2.22 -8.58 -0.44
C GLU A 93 3.42 -7.61 -0.51
N GLU A 94 3.99 -7.40 -1.70
CA GLU A 94 5.06 -6.43 -1.93
C GLU A 94 4.61 -4.99 -1.64
N LEU A 95 3.39 -4.61 -2.04
CA LEU A 95 2.80 -3.31 -1.68
C LEU A 95 2.70 -3.15 -0.16
N LYS A 96 2.13 -4.15 0.53
CA LYS A 96 2.02 -4.11 2.01
C LYS A 96 3.39 -4.07 2.67
N ARG A 97 4.36 -4.85 2.16
CA ARG A 97 5.72 -4.88 2.70
C ARG A 97 6.42 -3.53 2.54
N ALA A 98 6.32 -2.90 1.37
CA ALA A 98 6.91 -1.59 1.14
C ALA A 98 6.35 -0.54 2.12
N ILE A 99 5.05 -0.57 2.41
CA ILE A 99 4.44 0.30 3.42
C ILE A 99 4.98 -0.01 4.83
N LYS A 100 5.04 -1.30 5.22
CA LYS A 100 5.59 -1.71 6.52
C LYS A 100 7.05 -1.28 6.71
N GLU A 101 7.89 -1.45 5.70
CA GLU A 101 9.29 -1.03 5.74
C GLU A 101 9.46 0.48 5.94
N VAL A 102 8.51 1.30 5.47
CA VAL A 102 8.50 2.74 5.74
C VAL A 102 8.08 3.02 7.18
N LEU A 103 7.05 2.33 7.68
CA LEU A 103 6.53 2.50 9.03
C LEU A 103 7.53 2.07 10.12
N GLU A 104 8.19 0.92 9.95
CA GLU A 104 9.15 0.36 10.92
C GLU A 104 10.38 1.25 11.14
N LYS A 105 10.78 2.01 10.13
CA LYS A 105 11.95 2.92 10.23
C LYS A 105 11.71 4.10 11.16
N ARG A 106 10.47 4.56 11.30
CA ARG A 106 10.11 5.64 12.22
C ARG A 106 10.28 5.20 13.67
N ASP A 107 9.89 3.96 13.96
CA ASP A 107 9.95 3.42 15.33
C ASP A 107 11.40 3.17 15.80
N GLN A 108 12.35 3.00 14.86
CA GLN A 108 13.79 2.87 15.17
C GLN A 108 14.52 4.22 15.27
N GLY A 109 13.90 5.33 14.86
CA GLY A 109 14.47 6.69 14.93
C GLY A 109 14.08 7.49 16.18
N SER A 110 13.32 6.89 17.10
CA SER A 110 12.79 7.54 18.31
C SER A 110 13.49 7.11 19.61
N SER A 111 14.71 6.58 19.52
CA SER A 111 15.55 6.17 20.68
C SER A 111 16.79 7.04 20.81
#